data_AF-A0A5S6QQ80-F1
#
_entry.id   AF-A0A5S6QQ80-F1
#
_cell.length_a   1.000
_cell.length_b   1.000
_cell.length_c   1.000
_cell.angle_alpha   90.00
_cell.angle_beta   90.00
_cell.angle_gamma   90.00
#
_symmetry.space_group_name_H-M   'P 1'
#
loop_
_entity.id
_entity.type
_entity.pdbx_description
1 polymer ?
#
loop_
_entity_poly.entity_id
_entity_poly.type
_entity_poly.pdbx_seq_one_letter_code
_entity_poly.pdbx_strand_id
1 'polypeptide(L)'
;MRLSSPATQQNRLKESAPARLSQEYHDYSARVGAGRSTEAVSRVISFCRERVATDGDQAKFLITKLNGSNYQIWKLKVKVLLMKYGLWDVVNHVKPEPTPQGWYQRECKAIAAICLTVEDDQLLHLTQLETAREMWQALQRLHERSSIGSRLSKA
;
A
#
# COMPACT_ATOMS: atom_id res chain seq x y z
N MET A 1 -30.39 -13.87 43.15
CA MET A 1 -30.39 -13.66 41.69
C MET A 1 -30.07 -12.20 41.41
N ARG A 2 -28.85 -11.86 40.97
CA ARG A 2 -28.51 -10.47 40.57
C ARG A 2 -28.73 -10.35 39.07
N LEU A 3 -29.72 -9.55 38.68
CA LEU A 3 -29.99 -9.15 37.31
C LEU A 3 -28.84 -8.25 36.84
N SER A 4 -28.10 -8.67 35.82
CA SER A 4 -27.08 -7.83 35.18
C SER A 4 -27.75 -6.72 34.37
N SER A 5 -27.36 -5.47 34.65
CA SER A 5 -27.90 -4.26 34.02
C SER A 5 -27.51 -4.16 32.52
N PRO A 6 -28.41 -3.65 31.64
CA PRO A 6 -28.16 -3.50 30.20
C PRO A 6 -26.92 -2.67 29.84
N ALA A 7 -26.47 -1.79 30.75
CA ALA A 7 -25.30 -0.93 30.57
C ALA A 7 -23.97 -1.71 30.46
N THR A 8 -23.90 -2.92 31.01
CA THR A 8 -22.67 -3.74 30.99
C THR A 8 -22.42 -4.42 29.64
N GLN A 9 -23.45 -4.61 28.81
CA GLN A 9 -23.30 -5.16 27.45
C GLN A 9 -22.92 -4.10 26.42
N GLN A 10 -23.39 -2.85 26.57
CA GLN A 10 -23.08 -1.77 25.64
C GLN A 10 -21.63 -1.23 25.76
N ASN A 11 -21.00 -1.41 26.93
CA ASN A 11 -19.59 -1.07 27.12
C ASN A 11 -18.61 -2.10 26.51
N ARG A 12 -19.06 -3.30 26.15
CA ARG A 12 -18.18 -4.34 25.57
C ARG A 12 -17.99 -4.20 24.05
N LEU A 13 -18.86 -3.45 23.38
CA LEU A 13 -18.77 -3.16 21.93
C LEU A 13 -18.04 -1.84 21.63
N LYS A 14 -17.73 -1.04 22.66
CA LYS A 14 -16.98 0.23 22.54
C LYS A 14 -15.51 0.11 22.96
N GLU A 15 -15.03 -1.10 23.25
CA GLU A 15 -13.60 -1.34 23.45
C GLU A 15 -12.91 -1.32 22.07
N SER A 16 -12.54 -0.10 21.73
CA SER A 16 -12.23 0.42 20.41
C SER A 16 -11.23 -0.45 19.65
N ALA A 17 -11.67 -0.94 18.49
CA ALA A 17 -10.80 -1.48 17.45
C ALA A 17 -9.55 -0.60 17.16
N PRO A 18 -9.60 0.76 17.16
CA PRO A 18 -8.41 1.57 16.94
C PRO A 18 -7.37 1.47 18.08
N ALA A 19 -7.77 1.40 19.35
CA ALA A 19 -6.80 1.23 20.44
C ALA A 19 -6.14 -0.15 20.39
N ARG A 20 -6.88 -1.21 20.01
CA ARG A 20 -6.33 -2.55 19.82
C ARG A 20 -5.27 -2.60 18.72
N LEU A 21 -5.48 -1.90 17.61
CA LEU A 21 -4.52 -1.85 16.50
C LEU A 21 -3.25 -1.09 16.86
N SER A 22 -3.36 0.03 17.59
CA SER A 22 -2.19 0.76 18.09
C SER A 22 -1.43 -0.03 19.15
N GLN A 23 -2.13 -0.77 20.01
CA GLN A 23 -1.53 -1.65 21.00
C GLN A 23 -0.83 -2.85 20.36
N GLU A 24 -1.46 -3.51 19.38
CA GLU A 24 -0.85 -4.62 18.62
C GLU A 24 0.41 -4.17 17.87
N TYR A 25 0.40 -2.95 17.31
CA TYR A 25 1.58 -2.36 16.66
C TYR A 25 2.71 -2.08 17.65
N HIS A 26 2.40 -1.51 18.83
CA HIS A 26 3.40 -1.26 19.87
C HIS A 26 3.94 -2.54 20.51
N ASP A 27 3.10 -3.52 20.82
CA ASP A 27 3.51 -4.82 21.36
C ASP A 27 4.35 -5.62 20.35
N TYR A 28 4.04 -5.51 19.07
CA TYR A 28 4.85 -6.08 18.00
C TYR A 28 6.22 -5.39 17.88
N SER A 29 6.24 -4.04 17.91
CA SER A 29 7.47 -3.25 17.91
C SER A 29 8.36 -3.52 19.14
N ALA A 30 7.76 -3.89 20.28
CA ALA A 30 8.50 -4.24 21.50
C ALA A 30 9.07 -5.68 21.46
N ARG A 31 8.40 -6.61 20.77
CA ARG A 31 8.85 -8.00 20.61
C ARG A 31 9.93 -8.18 19.56
N VAL A 32 9.90 -7.36 18.51
CA VAL A 32 10.87 -7.39 17.42
C VAL A 32 11.88 -6.27 17.68
N GLY A 33 12.90 -6.56 18.50
CA GLY A 33 13.97 -5.60 18.78
C GLY A 33 14.49 -4.93 17.51
N ALA A 34 14.83 -3.64 17.62
CA ALA A 34 15.07 -2.64 16.57
C ALA A 34 16.16 -2.98 15.51
N GLY A 35 16.03 -4.11 14.81
CA GLY A 35 17.02 -4.55 13.84
C GLY A 35 16.56 -5.78 13.05
N ARG A 36 15.76 -5.56 11.99
CA ARG A 36 15.86 -6.18 10.64
C ARG A 36 14.60 -5.89 9.83
N SER A 37 14.69 -4.88 8.96
CA SER A 37 13.58 -4.27 8.21
C SER A 37 13.34 -4.86 6.81
N THR A 38 13.68 -6.12 6.53
CA THR A 38 13.59 -6.69 5.17
C THR A 38 12.23 -7.34 4.87
N GLU A 39 11.30 -7.34 5.81
CA GLU A 39 10.08 -8.16 5.76
C GLU A 39 8.81 -7.35 5.53
N ALA A 40 8.87 -6.01 5.49
CA ALA A 40 7.70 -5.14 5.44
C ALA A 40 6.89 -5.30 4.13
N VAL A 41 7.55 -5.28 2.96
CA VAL A 41 6.85 -5.45 1.67
C VAL A 41 6.30 -6.86 1.48
N SER A 42 7.05 -7.89 1.89
CA SER A 42 6.54 -9.28 1.88
C SER A 42 5.31 -9.43 2.77
N ARG A 43 5.29 -8.74 3.92
CA ARG A 43 4.13 -8.73 4.83
C ARG A 43 2.96 -7.94 4.28
N VAL A 44 3.17 -6.81 3.63
CA VAL A 44 2.07 -6.06 2.98
C VAL A 44 1.48 -6.85 1.81
N ILE A 45 2.31 -7.50 0.99
CA ILE A 45 1.85 -8.40 -0.08
C ILE A 45 1.07 -9.60 0.49
N SER A 46 1.54 -10.18 1.61
CA SER A 46 0.84 -11.27 2.31
C SER A 46 -0.49 -10.80 2.92
N PHE A 47 -0.50 -9.63 3.57
CA PHE A 47 -1.69 -9.02 4.16
C PHE A 47 -2.73 -8.64 3.10
N CYS A 48 -2.29 -8.13 1.95
CA CYS A 48 -3.16 -7.88 0.80
C CYS A 48 -3.73 -9.18 0.23
N ARG A 49 -2.96 -10.27 0.23
CA ARG A 49 -3.42 -11.60 -0.26
C ARG A 49 -4.55 -12.16 0.60
N GLU A 50 -4.56 -11.94 1.92
CA GLU A 50 -5.58 -12.47 2.84
C GLU A 50 -6.90 -11.69 2.86
N ARG A 51 -6.96 -10.47 2.32
CA ARG A 51 -8.15 -9.60 2.40
C ARG A 51 -8.78 -9.18 1.07
N VAL A 52 -8.26 -9.63 -0.07
CA VAL A 52 -8.87 -9.33 -1.38
C VAL A 52 -9.97 -10.34 -1.70
N ALA A 53 -11.21 -10.01 -1.33
CA ALA A 53 -12.38 -10.57 -2.00
C ALA A 53 -12.36 -10.09 -3.46
N THR A 54 -12.13 -11.02 -4.38
CA THR A 54 -12.08 -10.73 -5.82
C THR A 54 -13.51 -10.57 -6.33
N ASP A 55 -13.87 -9.34 -6.69
CA ASP A 55 -15.04 -9.13 -7.54
C ASP A 55 -14.67 -9.54 -8.98
N GLY A 56 -15.59 -10.26 -9.62
CA GLY A 56 -15.36 -11.26 -10.67
C GLY A 56 -14.95 -10.76 -12.05
N ASP A 57 -14.32 -9.60 -12.18
CA ASP A 57 -13.97 -9.01 -13.49
C ASP A 57 -12.48 -8.64 -13.59
N GLN A 58 -11.64 -9.60 -13.21
CA GLN A 58 -10.20 -9.61 -13.47
C GLN A 58 -9.94 -9.83 -14.97
N ALA A 59 -10.30 -8.86 -15.81
CA ALA A 59 -9.61 -8.70 -17.07
C ALA A 59 -8.11 -8.57 -16.72
N LYS A 60 -7.35 -9.65 -16.94
CA LYS A 60 -5.90 -9.69 -16.72
C LYS A 60 -5.25 -8.72 -17.68
N PHE A 61 -5.19 -7.45 -17.31
CA PHE A 61 -4.42 -6.47 -18.07
C PHE A 61 -2.96 -6.94 -18.04
N LEU A 62 -2.44 -7.32 -19.21
CA LEU A 62 -1.03 -7.64 -19.37
C LEU A 62 -0.24 -6.33 -19.32
N ILE A 63 -0.02 -5.85 -18.10
CA ILE A 63 0.90 -4.77 -17.81
C ILE A 63 2.27 -5.40 -17.72
N THR A 64 3.13 -5.10 -18.71
CA THR A 64 4.55 -5.42 -18.63
C THR A 64 5.09 -4.83 -17.33
N LYS A 65 5.78 -5.64 -16.53
CA LYS A 65 6.33 -5.19 -15.25
C LYS A 65 7.31 -4.03 -15.45
N LEU A 66 7.38 -3.13 -14.49
CA LEU A 66 8.31 -2.01 -14.49
C LEU A 66 9.75 -2.52 -14.44
N ASN A 67 10.56 -2.04 -15.38
CA ASN A 67 12.00 -2.21 -15.40
C ASN A 67 12.70 -0.87 -15.70
N GLY A 68 14.02 -0.89 -15.80
CA GLY A 68 14.83 0.32 -16.03
C GLY A 68 14.53 1.10 -17.32
N SER A 69 13.81 0.50 -18.29
CA SER A 69 13.64 1.07 -19.63
C SER A 69 12.20 1.47 -19.99
N ASN A 70 11.18 0.98 -19.28
CA ASN A 70 9.78 1.08 -19.71
C ASN A 70 8.90 2.00 -18.84
N TYR A 71 9.50 2.80 -17.95
CA TYR A 71 8.78 3.57 -16.93
C TYR A 71 7.62 4.43 -17.47
N GLN A 72 7.79 5.15 -18.59
CA GLN A 72 6.72 6.04 -19.10
C GLN A 72 5.46 5.26 -19.50
N ILE A 73 5.63 4.11 -20.15
CA ILE A 73 4.51 3.24 -20.56
C ILE A 73 3.90 2.56 -19.34
N TRP A 74 4.74 2.07 -18.42
CA TRP A 74 4.28 1.48 -17.16
C TRP A 74 3.45 2.47 -16.33
N LYS A 75 3.96 3.70 -16.14
CA LYS A 75 3.30 4.78 -15.39
C LYS A 75 1.91 5.05 -15.95
N LEU A 76 1.78 5.16 -17.27
CA LEU A 76 0.48 5.35 -17.93
C LEU A 76 -0.48 4.18 -17.65
N LYS A 77 -0.02 2.93 -17.88
CA LYS A 77 -0.86 1.73 -17.71
C LYS A 77 -1.32 1.55 -16.26
N VAL A 78 -0.43 1.71 -15.29
CA VAL A 78 -0.77 1.56 -13.87
C VAL A 78 -1.63 2.72 -13.37
N LYS A 79 -1.43 3.95 -13.85
CA LYS A 79 -2.35 5.06 -13.57
C LYS A 79 -3.77 4.74 -14.05
N VAL A 80 -3.92 4.24 -15.27
CA VAL A 80 -5.23 3.82 -15.81
C VAL A 80 -5.83 2.67 -14.98
N LEU A 81 -5.01 1.69 -14.57
CA LEU A 81 -5.44 0.59 -13.70
C LEU A 81 -5.98 1.12 -12.35
N LEU A 82 -5.24 2.01 -11.69
CA LEU A 82 -5.66 2.61 -10.42
C LEU A 82 -6.93 3.45 -10.59
N MET A 83 -7.07 4.19 -11.70
CA MET A 83 -8.29 4.93 -12.02
C MET A 83 -9.50 4.01 -12.23
N LYS A 84 -9.33 2.89 -12.96
CA LYS A 84 -10.38 1.89 -13.18
C LYS A 84 -10.96 1.38 -11.84
N TYR A 85 -10.10 1.19 -10.84
CA TYR A 85 -10.51 0.69 -9.52
C TYR A 85 -10.81 1.80 -8.50
N GLY A 86 -10.80 3.07 -8.90
CA GLY A 86 -11.01 4.19 -7.98
C GLY A 86 -9.97 4.24 -6.87
N LEU A 87 -8.70 4.01 -7.18
CA LEU A 87 -7.56 4.00 -6.24
C LEU A 87 -6.55 5.13 -6.53
N TRP A 88 -6.76 5.90 -7.60
CA TRP A 88 -5.81 6.95 -8.01
C TRP A 88 -5.65 8.06 -6.96
N ASP A 89 -6.73 8.40 -6.26
CA ASP A 89 -6.72 9.37 -5.17
C ASP A 89 -5.80 8.95 -4.02
N VAL A 90 -5.75 7.65 -3.71
CA VAL A 90 -4.91 7.09 -2.63
C VAL A 90 -3.42 7.29 -2.89
N VAL A 91 -2.99 7.23 -4.16
CA VAL A 91 -1.57 7.42 -4.53
C VAL A 91 -1.23 8.89 -4.79
N ASN A 92 -2.21 9.70 -5.20
CA ASN A 92 -1.98 11.07 -5.64
C ASN A 92 -2.13 12.10 -4.52
N HIS A 93 -2.97 11.84 -3.52
CA HIS A 93 -3.27 12.76 -2.43
C HIS A 93 -2.68 12.31 -1.10
N VAL A 94 -2.44 13.27 -0.21
CA VAL A 94 -2.11 12.98 1.19
C VAL A 94 -3.30 12.27 1.81
N LYS A 95 -3.05 11.28 2.69
CA LYS A 95 -4.10 10.63 3.47
C LYS A 95 -4.94 11.71 4.18
N PRO A 96 -6.26 11.76 3.95
CA PRO A 96 -7.13 12.74 4.57
C PRO A 96 -7.31 12.48 6.07
N GLU A 97 -7.47 13.55 6.85
CA GLU A 97 -7.81 13.50 8.26
C GLU A 97 -9.14 14.26 8.51
N PRO A 98 -10.16 13.62 9.12
CA PRO A 98 -10.15 12.27 9.66
C PRO A 98 -10.09 11.19 8.56
N THR A 99 -9.39 10.08 8.86
CA THR A 99 -9.25 8.94 7.93
C THR A 99 -10.63 8.32 7.60
N PRO A 100 -11.08 8.31 6.33
CA PRO A 100 -12.37 7.75 5.94
C PRO A 100 -12.46 6.24 6.15
N GLN A 101 -13.68 5.75 6.35
CA GLN A 101 -13.94 4.31 6.41
C GLN A 101 -13.51 3.63 5.10
N GLY A 102 -12.79 2.51 5.22
CA GLY A 102 -12.30 1.75 4.06
C GLY A 102 -11.03 2.28 3.41
N TRP A 103 -10.44 3.38 3.91
CA TRP A 103 -9.17 3.92 3.40
C TRP A 103 -8.08 2.85 3.34
N TYR A 104 -7.79 2.19 4.46
CA TYR A 104 -6.74 1.18 4.55
C TYR A 104 -6.94 0.00 3.59
N GLN A 105 -8.19 -0.39 3.31
CA GLN A 105 -8.46 -1.44 2.33
C GLN A 105 -8.13 -0.99 0.90
N ARG A 106 -8.47 0.26 0.56
CA ARG A 106 -8.12 0.86 -0.74
C ARG A 106 -6.61 1.06 -0.85
N GLU A 107 -5.94 1.46 0.22
CA GLU A 107 -4.49 1.58 0.30
C GLU A 107 -3.78 0.24 0.09
N CYS A 108 -4.24 -0.82 0.76
CA CYS A 108 -3.74 -2.18 0.51
C CYS A 108 -3.89 -2.59 -0.96
N LYS A 109 -5.07 -2.34 -1.57
CA LYS A 109 -5.29 -2.63 -3.00
C LYS A 109 -4.36 -1.82 -3.91
N ALA A 110 -4.12 -0.55 -3.59
CA ALA A 110 -3.23 0.31 -4.36
C ALA A 110 -1.76 -0.15 -4.26
N ILE A 111 -1.30 -0.50 -3.05
CA ILE A 111 0.04 -1.07 -2.83
C ILE A 111 0.19 -2.37 -3.62
N ALA A 112 -0.78 -3.28 -3.52
CA ALA A 112 -0.75 -4.54 -4.27
C ALA A 112 -0.69 -4.29 -5.79
N ALA A 113 -1.50 -3.39 -6.31
CA ALA A 113 -1.50 -3.05 -7.74
C ALA A 113 -0.14 -2.49 -8.20
N ILE A 114 0.51 -1.65 -7.39
CA ILE A 114 1.86 -1.14 -7.69
C ILE A 114 2.87 -2.29 -7.62
N CYS A 115 3.02 -2.95 -6.46
CA CYS A 115 4.07 -3.93 -6.25
C CYS A 115 4.00 -5.14 -7.21
N LEU A 116 2.79 -5.61 -7.55
CA LEU A 116 2.63 -6.76 -8.45
C LEU A 116 2.97 -6.45 -9.91
N THR A 117 3.09 -5.17 -10.27
CA THR A 117 3.44 -4.72 -11.62
C THR A 117 4.88 -4.23 -11.73
N VAL A 118 5.74 -4.52 -10.74
CA VAL A 118 7.14 -4.07 -10.70
C VAL A 118 8.07 -5.29 -10.67
N GLU A 119 9.22 -5.21 -11.34
CA GLU A 119 10.27 -6.26 -11.27
C GLU A 119 11.03 -6.20 -9.94
N ASP A 120 11.59 -7.33 -9.52
CA ASP A 120 12.14 -7.50 -8.16
C ASP A 120 13.31 -6.56 -7.85
N ASP A 121 14.13 -6.24 -8.85
CA ASP A 121 15.25 -5.30 -8.75
C ASP A 121 14.77 -3.88 -8.44
N GLN A 122 13.64 -3.47 -9.01
CA GLN A 122 13.01 -2.19 -8.74
C GLN A 122 12.24 -2.20 -7.40
N LEU A 123 11.66 -3.34 -6.99
CA LEU A 123 10.95 -3.50 -5.71
C LEU A 123 11.84 -3.26 -4.49
N LEU A 124 13.16 -3.50 -4.60
CA LEU A 124 14.11 -3.25 -3.51
C LEU A 124 14.02 -1.80 -2.98
N HIS A 125 13.75 -0.84 -3.87
CA HIS A 125 13.58 0.57 -3.53
C HIS A 125 12.30 0.90 -2.77
N LEU A 126 11.34 -0.05 -2.68
CA LEU A 126 10.06 0.13 -2.03
C LEU A 126 9.98 -0.56 -0.65
N THR A 127 11.00 -1.33 -0.29
CA THR A 127 11.00 -2.22 0.90
C THR A 127 10.72 -1.53 2.23
N GLN A 128 11.05 -0.24 2.35
CA GLN A 128 10.90 0.56 3.57
C GLN A 128 9.71 1.54 3.53
N LEU A 129 8.90 1.49 2.47
CA LEU A 129 7.79 2.41 2.27
C LEU A 129 6.49 1.75 2.70
N GLU A 130 5.64 2.51 3.39
CA GLU A 130 4.44 1.97 4.02
C GLU A 130 3.16 2.37 3.28
N THR A 131 3.20 3.51 2.58
CA THR A 131 2.01 4.03 1.87
C THR A 131 2.10 3.84 0.36
N ALA A 132 0.95 3.66 -0.29
CA ALA A 132 0.87 3.56 -1.74
C ALA A 132 1.44 4.82 -2.43
N ARG A 133 1.23 5.99 -1.81
CA ARG A 133 1.74 7.27 -2.29
C ARG A 133 3.26 7.36 -2.24
N GLU A 134 3.88 6.95 -1.14
CA GLU A 134 5.34 6.92 -1.04
C GLU A 134 5.95 6.02 -2.12
N MET A 135 5.40 4.82 -2.31
CA MET A 135 5.86 3.88 -3.33
C MET A 135 5.76 4.47 -4.73
N TRP A 136 4.61 5.06 -5.08
CA TRP A 136 4.40 5.72 -6.37
C TRP A 136 5.42 6.84 -6.60
N GLN A 137 5.61 7.70 -5.60
CA GLN A 137 6.54 8.82 -5.71
C GLN A 137 8.01 8.38 -5.75
N ALA A 138 8.37 7.31 -5.05
CA ALA A 138 9.73 6.75 -5.08
C ALA A 138 10.10 6.26 -6.48
N LEU A 139 9.23 5.46 -7.11
CA LEU A 139 9.39 5.02 -8.50
C LEU A 139 9.46 6.22 -9.45
N GLN A 140 8.60 7.22 -9.23
CA GLN A 140 8.61 8.43 -10.03
C GLN A 140 9.96 9.15 -9.98
N ARG A 141 10.48 9.40 -8.79
CA ARG A 141 11.79 10.05 -8.60
C ARG A 141 12.93 9.23 -9.19
N LEU A 142 12.89 7.90 -9.03
CA LEU A 142 13.92 6.99 -9.51
C LEU A 142 14.08 7.10 -11.04
N HIS A 143 12.98 7.00 -11.79
CA HIS A 143 13.04 6.97 -13.24
C HIS A 143 13.05 8.35 -13.91
N GLU A 144 12.49 9.39 -13.26
CA GLU A 144 12.56 10.76 -13.81
C GLU A 144 13.99 11.33 -13.72
N ARG A 145 14.77 11.02 -12.67
CA ARG A 145 16.20 11.36 -12.59
C ARG A 145 17.02 10.73 -13.72
N SER A 146 16.81 9.44 -13.98
CA SER A 146 17.51 8.71 -15.05
C SER A 146 17.17 9.23 -16.46
N SER A 147 15.97 9.77 -16.64
CA SER A 147 15.52 10.33 -17.93
C SER A 147 16.11 11.70 -18.27
N ILE A 148 16.67 12.41 -17.29
CA ILE A 148 17.33 13.73 -17.47
C ILE A 148 18.82 13.54 -17.75
N GLY A 149 19.49 12.64 -17.02
CA GLY A 149 20.91 12.33 -17.23
C GLY A 149 21.23 11.76 -18.62
N SER A 150 20.29 11.00 -19.21
CA SER A 150 20.44 10.42 -20.56
C SER A 150 20.30 11.45 -21.69
N ARG A 151 19.76 12.65 -21.43
CA ARG A 151 19.66 13.72 -22.44
C ARG A 151 20.88 14.65 -22.44
N LEU A 152 21.63 14.70 -21.35
CA LEU A 152 22.81 15.57 -21.19
C LEU A 152 24.12 14.91 -21.64
N SER A 153 24.14 13.60 -21.91
CA SER A 153 25.33 12.89 -22.38
C SER A 153 25.45 12.79 -23.91
N LYS A 154 24.66 13.56 -24.66
CA LYS A 154 24.66 13.60 -26.14
C LYS A 154 24.78 15.02 -26.71
N ALA A 155 25.24 15.98 -25.90
CA ALA A 155 25.55 17.33 -26.36
C ALA A 155 27.07 17.49 -26.52
#